data_AF-A0A916BS90-F1
#
_entry.id   AF-A0A916BS90-F1
#
_cell.length_a   1.000
_cell.length_b   1.000
_cell.length_c   1.000
_cell.angle_alpha   90.00
_cell.angle_beta   90.00
_cell.angle_gamma   90.00
#
_symmetry.space_group_name_H-M   'P 1'
#
loop_
_entity.id
_entity.type
_entity.pdbx_description
1 polymer ?
#
loop_
_entity_poly.entity_id
_entity_poly.type
_entity_poly.pdbx_seq_one_letter_code
_entity_poly.pdbx_strand_id
1 'polypeptide(L)'
;MRANTYRLMYGFAAQSGTAGSDLRSEEEASVDELANAAKVVFSSTLQPPLPWANTRLISEDPVEAVRAMKREGNGSMRTIGSLTLCRSLLKAGLVDRFRVVVFPAITGSTGYDRIYDDYPDVALDMVTSWTFSQSIADVDPAEWAVP
;
A
#
# COMPACT_ATOMS: atom_id res chain seq x y z
N MET A 1 -6.11 -10.54 -11.13
CA MET A 1 -6.21 -9.80 -9.84
C MET A 1 -7.19 -8.64 -9.99
N ARG A 2 -8.11 -8.42 -9.03
CA ARG A 2 -9.03 -7.25 -9.04
C ARG A 2 -8.31 -5.98 -8.54
N ALA A 3 -8.89 -4.82 -8.75
CA ALA A 3 -8.32 -3.52 -8.39
C ALA A 3 -9.06 -2.80 -7.24
N ASN A 4 -9.47 -3.55 -6.21
CA ASN A 4 -10.31 -2.98 -5.13
C ASN A 4 -9.57 -1.88 -4.35
N THR A 5 -8.31 -2.13 -3.95
CA THR A 5 -7.48 -1.12 -3.26
C THR A 5 -7.34 0.15 -4.09
N TYR A 6 -7.06 0.03 -5.39
CA TYR A 6 -6.98 1.20 -6.29
C TYR A 6 -8.29 1.99 -6.30
N ARG A 7 -9.45 1.32 -6.43
CA ARG A 7 -10.76 2.00 -6.45
C ARG A 7 -11.10 2.66 -5.12
N LEU A 8 -10.81 2.00 -4.00
CA LEU A 8 -11.02 2.54 -2.66
C LEU A 8 -10.15 3.79 -2.43
N MET A 9 -8.87 3.72 -2.75
CA MET A 9 -7.95 4.84 -2.57
C MET A 9 -8.26 6.00 -3.52
N TYR A 10 -8.65 5.71 -4.77
CA TYR A 10 -9.16 6.72 -5.69
C TYR A 10 -10.42 7.40 -5.14
N GLY A 11 -11.39 6.61 -4.66
CA GLY A 11 -12.61 7.15 -4.07
C GLY A 11 -12.36 8.00 -2.82
N PHE A 12 -11.41 7.59 -1.98
CA PHE A 12 -10.97 8.36 -0.82
C PHE A 12 -10.30 9.67 -1.22
N ALA A 13 -9.35 9.64 -2.15
CA ALA A 13 -8.67 10.84 -2.65
C ALA A 13 -9.59 11.79 -3.42
N ALA A 14 -10.62 11.28 -4.09
CA ALA A 14 -11.63 12.13 -4.73
C ALA A 14 -12.51 12.87 -3.71
N GLN A 15 -12.60 12.38 -2.47
CA GLN A 15 -13.41 12.97 -1.40
C GLN A 15 -12.62 13.94 -0.51
N SER A 16 -11.30 13.77 -0.39
CA SER A 16 -10.44 14.59 0.49
C SER A 16 -10.42 16.09 0.15
N GLY A 17 -10.74 16.47 -1.08
CA GLY A 17 -10.82 17.88 -1.52
C GLY A 17 -12.24 18.47 -1.55
N THR A 18 -13.25 17.76 -1.03
CA THR A 18 -14.65 18.21 -1.05
C THR A 18 -15.02 18.96 0.23
N ALA A 19 -15.93 19.94 0.13
CA ALA A 19 -16.48 20.63 1.30
C ALA A 19 -17.21 19.61 2.21
N GLY A 20 -16.55 19.20 3.30
CA GLY A 20 -16.99 18.11 4.17
C GLY A 20 -15.91 17.07 4.51
N SER A 21 -14.68 17.24 4.02
CA SER A 21 -13.50 16.52 4.51
C SER A 21 -13.28 16.80 6.02
N ASP A 22 -13.30 15.75 6.85
CA ASP A 22 -12.87 15.81 8.27
C ASP A 22 -11.34 15.70 8.42
N LEU A 23 -10.59 15.69 7.30
CA LEU A 23 -9.14 15.53 7.31
C LEU A 23 -8.46 16.81 7.78
N ARG A 24 -7.36 16.66 8.51
CA ARG A 24 -6.46 17.76 8.83
C ARG A 24 -5.66 18.14 7.58
N SER A 25 -5.13 19.35 7.55
CA SER A 25 -4.33 19.87 6.42
C SER A 25 -3.13 18.98 6.04
N GLU A 26 -2.50 18.33 7.01
CA GLU A 26 -1.38 17.40 6.78
C GLU A 26 -1.83 16.08 6.11
N GLU A 27 -3.04 15.61 6.47
CA GLU A 27 -3.64 14.41 5.90
C GLU A 27 -4.11 14.68 4.47
N GLU A 28 -4.69 15.86 4.21
CA GLU A 28 -5.04 16.30 2.86
C GLU A 28 -3.81 16.38 1.96
N ALA A 29 -2.72 17.01 2.44
CA ALA A 29 -1.45 17.06 1.71
C ALA A 29 -0.91 15.65 1.40
N SER A 30 -0.96 14.73 2.37
CA SER A 30 -0.52 13.34 2.18
C SER A 30 -1.35 12.60 1.11
N VAL A 31 -2.65 12.88 1.04
CA VAL A 31 -3.55 12.28 0.04
C VAL A 31 -3.27 12.84 -1.35
N ASP A 32 -3.03 14.14 -1.46
CA ASP A 32 -2.65 14.79 -2.71
C ASP A 32 -1.31 14.30 -3.24
N GLU A 33 -0.32 14.11 -2.35
CA GLU A 33 0.97 13.50 -2.70
C GLU A 33 0.77 12.09 -3.26
N LEU A 34 -0.05 11.27 -2.60
CA LEU A 34 -0.37 9.92 -3.07
C LEU A 34 -1.08 9.93 -4.43
N ALA A 35 -2.02 10.85 -4.63
CA ALA A 35 -2.75 11.00 -5.88
C ALA A 35 -1.82 11.39 -7.05
N ASN A 36 -0.79 12.19 -6.78
CA ASN A 36 0.16 12.65 -7.80
C ASN A 36 1.37 11.72 -8.00
N ALA A 37 1.68 10.84 -7.04
CA ALA A 37 2.82 9.93 -7.12
C ALA A 37 2.75 8.97 -8.33
N ALA A 38 3.91 8.60 -8.87
CA ALA A 38 4.02 7.52 -9.84
C ALA A 38 3.58 6.20 -9.19
N LYS A 39 2.64 5.50 -9.81
CA LYS A 39 2.02 4.31 -9.22
C LYS A 39 1.87 3.18 -10.24
N VAL A 40 2.15 1.96 -9.79
CA VAL A 40 1.95 0.74 -10.57
C VAL A 40 0.73 0.02 -10.03
N VAL A 41 -0.22 -0.28 -10.91
CA VAL A 41 -1.47 -0.95 -10.55
C VAL A 41 -1.52 -2.29 -11.25
N PHE A 42 -1.60 -3.36 -10.46
CA PHE A 42 -1.78 -4.71 -10.98
C PHE A 42 -3.26 -5.03 -11.08
N SER A 43 -3.78 -5.22 -12.29
CA SER A 43 -5.14 -5.69 -12.48
C SER A 43 -5.36 -6.32 -13.84
N SER A 44 -6.08 -7.44 -13.84
CA SER A 44 -6.56 -8.10 -15.07
C SER A 44 -7.94 -7.62 -15.51
N THR A 45 -8.52 -6.63 -14.81
CA THR A 45 -9.92 -6.18 -15.00
C THR A 45 -10.09 -4.68 -15.20
N LEU A 46 -9.09 -3.88 -14.81
CA LEU A 46 -9.08 -2.46 -15.15
C LEU A 46 -8.76 -2.29 -16.63
N GLN A 47 -9.34 -1.26 -17.24
CA GLN A 47 -9.06 -0.86 -18.61
C GLN A 47 -8.80 0.65 -18.65
N PRO A 48 -7.85 1.13 -19.48
CA PRO A 48 -7.69 2.56 -19.73
C PRO A 48 -8.93 3.17 -20.41
N PRO A 49 -9.17 4.50 -20.26
CA PRO A 49 -8.37 5.45 -19.49
C PRO A 49 -8.59 5.29 -17.97
N LEU A 50 -7.52 5.52 -17.20
CA LEU A 50 -7.57 5.47 -15.74
C LEU A 50 -7.71 6.89 -15.17
N PRO A 51 -8.54 7.08 -14.12
CA PRO A 51 -8.82 8.41 -13.59
C PRO A 51 -7.69 9.01 -12.75
N TRP A 52 -6.81 8.19 -12.16
CA TRP A 52 -5.62 8.69 -11.47
C TRP A 52 -4.46 8.89 -12.44
N ALA A 53 -3.92 10.10 -12.44
CA ALA A 53 -2.69 10.42 -13.16
C ALA A 53 -1.52 9.56 -12.70
N ASN A 54 -0.48 9.48 -13.54
CA ASN A 54 0.77 8.78 -13.27
C ASN A 54 0.60 7.28 -12.91
N THR A 55 -0.46 6.66 -13.43
CA THR A 55 -0.76 5.24 -13.21
C THR A 55 -0.28 4.38 -14.36
N ARG A 56 0.64 3.44 -14.08
CA ARG A 56 1.01 2.36 -14.99
C ARG A 56 0.20 1.11 -14.65
N LEU A 57 -0.70 0.71 -15.55
CA LEU A 57 -1.45 -0.53 -15.41
C LEU A 57 -0.62 -1.72 -15.92
N ILE A 58 -0.51 -2.77 -15.11
CA ILE A 58 0.10 -4.06 -15.47
C ILE A 58 -0.97 -5.13 -15.33
N SER A 59 -1.19 -5.90 -16.39
CA SER A 59 -2.22 -6.96 -16.43
C SER A 59 -1.62 -8.36 -16.27
N GLU A 60 -0.30 -8.47 -16.37
CA GLU A 60 0.52 -9.65 -16.27
C GLU A 60 0.77 -10.07 -14.80
N ASP A 61 1.57 -11.12 -14.61
CA ASP A 61 1.96 -11.62 -13.29
C ASP A 61 2.69 -10.53 -12.47
N PRO A 62 2.14 -10.14 -11.30
CA PRO A 62 2.78 -9.16 -10.44
C PRO A 62 4.17 -9.59 -9.94
N VAL A 63 4.41 -10.88 -9.72
CA VAL A 63 5.69 -11.39 -9.23
C VAL A 63 6.78 -11.15 -10.26
N GLU A 64 6.54 -11.52 -11.52
CA GLU A 64 7.51 -11.31 -12.60
C GLU A 64 7.75 -9.83 -12.88
N ALA A 65 6.68 -9.04 -12.90
CA ALA A 65 6.78 -7.59 -13.10
C ALA A 65 7.60 -6.91 -11.99
N VAL A 66 7.35 -7.24 -10.71
CA VAL A 66 8.13 -6.69 -9.59
C VAL A 66 9.58 -7.17 -9.64
N ARG A 67 9.83 -8.44 -10.00
CA ARG A 67 11.19 -8.95 -10.18
C ARG A 67 11.93 -8.19 -11.28
N ALA A 68 11.27 -7.86 -12.39
CA ALA A 68 11.85 -7.03 -13.44
C ALA A 68 12.14 -5.61 -12.96
N MET A 69 11.19 -4.95 -12.29
CA MET A 69 11.39 -3.62 -11.73
C MET A 69 12.55 -3.56 -10.73
N LYS A 70 12.70 -4.59 -9.89
CA LYS A 70 13.83 -4.71 -8.97
C LYS A 70 15.17 -4.84 -9.70
N ARG A 71 15.22 -5.61 -10.80
CA ARG A 71 16.45 -5.76 -11.62
C ARG A 71 16.86 -4.47 -12.33
N GLU A 72 15.89 -3.63 -12.68
CA GLU A 72 16.13 -2.34 -13.35
C GLU A 72 16.68 -1.27 -12.39
N GLY A 73 16.70 -1.53 -11.07
CA GLY A 73 17.32 -0.65 -10.07
C GLY A 73 16.50 0.60 -9.74
N ASN A 74 15.20 0.59 -10.04
CA ASN A 74 14.35 1.77 -9.94
C ASN A 74 13.85 2.02 -8.51
N GLY A 75 14.72 2.52 -7.64
CA GLY A 75 14.35 3.13 -6.35
C GLY A 75 13.64 2.23 -5.32
N SER A 76 13.26 2.83 -4.19
CA SER A 76 12.45 2.17 -3.17
C SER A 76 11.02 1.98 -3.68
N MET A 77 10.44 0.80 -3.45
CA MET A 77 9.06 0.49 -3.82
C MET A 77 8.26 0.13 -2.56
N ARG A 78 7.07 0.72 -2.45
CA ARG A 78 6.10 0.40 -1.40
C ARG A 78 4.79 -0.04 -2.03
N THR A 79 4.19 -1.08 -1.45
CA THR A 79 2.81 -1.49 -1.78
C THR A 79 1.83 -0.98 -0.73
N ILE A 80 0.70 -0.44 -1.18
CA ILE A 80 -0.46 -0.08 -0.35
C ILE A 80 -1.41 -1.27 -0.22
N GLY A 81 -1.21 -2.31 -1.03
CA GLY A 81 -2.07 -3.48 -1.14
C GLY A 81 -2.23 -3.91 -2.60
N SER A 82 -3.09 -4.87 -2.91
CA SER A 82 -3.98 -5.60 -2.02
C SER A 82 -3.25 -6.60 -1.10
N LEU A 83 -3.94 -7.12 -0.09
CA LEU A 83 -3.42 -8.21 0.75
C LEU A 83 -3.01 -9.43 -0.09
N THR A 84 -3.78 -9.77 -1.13
CA THR A 84 -3.42 -10.81 -2.09
C THR A 84 -2.08 -10.52 -2.78
N LEU A 85 -1.85 -9.27 -3.18
CA LEU A 85 -0.57 -8.87 -3.79
C LEU A 85 0.58 -8.98 -2.78
N CYS A 86 0.39 -8.46 -1.57
CA CYS A 86 1.39 -8.54 -0.51
C CYS A 86 1.77 -9.99 -0.19
N ARG A 87 0.79 -10.90 -0.10
CA ARG A 87 1.01 -12.34 0.09
C ARG A 87 1.81 -12.95 -1.04
N SER A 88 1.43 -12.69 -2.30
CA SER A 88 2.12 -13.23 -3.47
C SER A 88 3.58 -12.77 -3.54
N LEU A 89 3.84 -11.49 -3.26
CA LEU A 89 5.19 -10.94 -3.28
C LEU A 89 6.06 -11.48 -2.13
N LEU A 90 5.48 -11.64 -0.93
CA LEU A 90 6.22 -12.24 0.18
C LEU A 90 6.56 -13.71 -0.10
N LYS A 91 5.60 -14.51 -0.57
CA LYS A 91 5.83 -15.91 -0.94
C LYS A 91 6.91 -16.08 -2.02
N ALA A 92 7.02 -15.10 -2.91
CA ALA A 92 8.05 -15.08 -3.96
C ALA A 92 9.42 -14.57 -3.48
N GLY A 93 9.59 -14.22 -2.19
CA GLY A 93 10.83 -13.67 -1.65
C GLY A 93 11.16 -12.27 -2.16
N LEU A 94 10.16 -11.51 -2.59
CA LEU A 94 10.35 -10.17 -3.18
C LEU A 94 10.11 -9.03 -2.18
N VAL A 95 9.84 -9.32 -0.91
CA VAL A 95 9.61 -8.31 0.13
C VAL A 95 10.83 -8.20 1.01
N ASP A 96 11.43 -7.00 1.07
CA ASP A 96 12.61 -6.74 1.89
C ASP A 96 12.22 -6.19 3.28
N ARG A 97 11.14 -5.38 3.37
CA ARG A 97 10.62 -4.87 4.65
C ARG A 97 9.14 -5.11 4.82
N PHE A 98 8.77 -5.55 6.03
CA PHE A 98 7.39 -5.61 6.50
C PHE A 98 7.11 -4.46 7.47
N ARG A 99 6.22 -3.52 7.10
CA ARG A 99 5.77 -2.42 7.99
C ARG A 99 4.40 -2.77 8.55
N VAL A 100 4.31 -2.92 9.87
CA VAL A 100 3.04 -3.19 10.57
C VAL A 100 2.62 -1.96 11.34
N VAL A 101 1.39 -1.50 11.11
CA VAL A 101 0.75 -0.47 11.92
C VAL A 101 -0.37 -1.14 12.71
N VAL A 102 -0.28 -1.06 14.04
CA VAL A 102 -1.26 -1.66 14.95
C VAL A 102 -2.11 -0.55 15.55
N PHE A 103 -3.42 -0.67 15.40
CA PHE A 103 -4.39 0.21 16.05
C PHE A 103 -4.94 -0.48 17.30
N PRO A 104 -5.23 0.27 18.39
CA PRO A 104 -5.82 -0.30 19.61
C PRO A 104 -7.32 -0.58 19.43
N ALA A 105 -7.67 -1.40 18.43
CA ALA A 105 -9.03 -1.75 18.08
C ALA A 105 -9.13 -3.24 17.72
N ILE A 106 -10.20 -3.90 18.15
CA ILE A 106 -10.48 -5.30 17.83
C ILE A 106 -11.69 -5.34 16.90
N THR A 107 -11.48 -5.74 15.65
CA THR A 107 -12.52 -5.80 14.60
C THR A 107 -12.93 -7.25 14.29
N GLY A 108 -13.01 -8.11 15.31
CA GLY A 108 -13.28 -9.54 15.11
C GLY A 108 -14.63 -9.86 14.44
N SER A 109 -15.62 -8.99 14.57
CA SER A 109 -16.96 -9.16 13.97
C SER A 109 -17.18 -8.33 12.70
N THR A 110 -16.49 -7.20 12.55
CA THR A 110 -16.72 -6.22 11.48
C THR A 110 -15.55 -6.10 10.50
N GLY A 111 -14.43 -6.76 10.77
CA GLY A 111 -13.27 -6.79 9.89
C GLY A 111 -13.54 -7.56 8.60
N TYR A 112 -12.97 -7.10 7.49
CA TYR A 112 -13.19 -7.68 6.17
C TYR A 112 -12.24 -8.84 5.86
N ASP A 113 -10.93 -8.61 6.01
CA ASP A 113 -9.88 -9.58 5.69
C ASP A 113 -8.93 -9.79 6.88
N ARG A 114 -8.53 -11.04 7.13
CA ARG A 114 -7.54 -11.39 8.15
C ARG A 114 -6.14 -11.24 7.59
N ILE A 115 -5.35 -10.31 8.13
CA ILE A 115 -4.04 -9.95 7.57
C ILE A 115 -3.05 -11.13 7.53
N TYR A 116 -3.03 -12.00 8.54
CA TYR A 116 -2.02 -13.06 8.66
C TYR A 116 -2.38 -14.40 8.00
N ASP A 117 -3.62 -14.57 7.53
CA ASP A 117 -4.00 -15.79 6.82
C ASP A 117 -3.15 -15.96 5.55
N ASP A 118 -2.87 -17.20 5.16
CA ASP A 118 -2.10 -17.59 3.97
C ASP A 118 -0.65 -17.09 3.88
N TYR A 119 -0.12 -16.41 4.89
CA TYR A 119 1.30 -16.09 4.95
C TYR A 119 2.11 -17.36 5.26
N PRO A 120 3.28 -17.57 4.61
CA PRO A 120 4.20 -18.60 5.06
C PRO A 120 4.80 -18.22 6.41
N ASP A 121 5.31 -19.20 7.15
CA ASP A 121 6.13 -18.93 8.33
C ASP A 121 7.38 -18.15 7.91
N VAL A 122 7.53 -16.94 8.47
CA VAL A 122 8.67 -16.06 8.21
C VAL A 122 9.22 -15.56 9.53
N ALA A 123 10.54 -15.67 9.70
CA ALA A 123 11.24 -14.99 10.78
C ALA A 123 11.50 -13.54 10.34
N LEU A 124 11.19 -12.58 11.21
CA LEU A 124 11.43 -11.15 10.98
C LEU A 124 12.26 -10.60 12.13
N ASP A 125 13.29 -9.85 11.80
CA ASP A 125 14.02 -9.04 12.77
C ASP A 125 13.37 -7.66 12.88
N MET A 126 13.11 -7.23 14.12
CA MET A 126 12.61 -5.89 14.37
C MET A 126 13.72 -4.87 14.10
N VAL A 127 13.54 -4.06 13.06
CA VAL A 127 14.50 -3.00 12.71
C VAL A 127 14.19 -1.66 13.40
N THR A 128 12.92 -1.38 13.69
CA THR A 128 12.48 -0.14 14.34
C THR A 128 11.07 -0.27 14.92
N SER A 129 10.73 0.55 15.90
CA SER A 129 9.38 0.69 16.45
C SER A 129 9.14 2.11 16.97
N TRP A 130 7.96 2.66 16.69
CA TRP A 130 7.49 3.91 17.27
C TRP A 130 6.02 3.79 17.68
N THR A 131 5.61 4.62 18.62
CA THR A 131 4.21 4.72 19.06
C THR A 131 3.68 6.07 18.66
N PHE A 132 2.55 6.08 17.95
CA PHE A 132 1.81 7.31 17.69
C PHE A 132 1.04 7.68 18.97
N SER A 133 1.21 8.90 19.48
CA SER A 133 0.37 9.40 20.58
C SER A 133 -1.09 9.54 20.09
N GLN A 134 -2.05 9.64 21.02
CA GLN A 134 -3.50 9.34 20.88
C GLN A 134 -4.34 10.09 19.81
N SER A 135 -3.74 10.66 18.78
CA SER A 135 -4.43 11.17 17.60
C SER A 135 -3.68 10.71 16.36
N ILE A 136 -4.33 9.90 15.53
CA ILE A 136 -3.85 9.49 14.21
C ILE A 136 -3.68 10.76 13.37
N ALA A 137 -2.49 11.33 13.36
CA ALA A 137 -1.52 11.18 12.28
C ALA A 137 -0.24 11.83 12.77
N ASP A 138 0.82 11.04 12.86
CA ASP A 138 2.17 11.55 12.81
C ASP A 138 2.80 10.75 11.67
N VAL A 139 2.85 11.35 10.49
CA VAL A 139 3.44 10.71 9.31
C VAL A 139 4.86 11.22 9.21
N ASP A 140 5.80 10.49 9.79
CA ASP A 140 7.19 10.54 9.34
C ASP A 140 7.60 9.16 8.82
N PRO A 141 7.70 8.97 7.49
CA PRO A 141 8.14 7.72 6.91
C PRO A 141 9.67 7.75 6.78
N ALA A 142 10.40 7.41 7.85
CA ALA A 142 11.81 7.06 7.69
C ALA A 142 11.93 5.62 7.14
N GLU A 143 12.40 5.53 5.89
CA GLU A 143 12.77 4.30 5.19
C GLU A 143 14.16 3.81 5.60
N TRP A 144 14.39 2.49 5.63
CA TRP A 144 15.77 1.92 5.57
C TRP A 144 15.87 0.69 4.66
N ALA A 145 16.91 -0.14 4.69
CA ALA A 145 17.07 -1.34 3.84
C ALA A 145 17.32 -2.61 4.68
N VAL A 146 17.48 -3.76 4.02
CA VAL A 146 18.20 -4.96 4.52
C VAL A 146 19.30 -5.25 3.48
N PRO A 147 20.44 -5.87 3.85
CA PRO A 147 21.75 -5.68 3.23
C PRO A 147 21.85 -6.06 1.75
#